data_AF-A0A444VVP0-F1
#
_entry.id   AF-A0A444VVP0-F1
#
_cell.length_a   1.000
_cell.length_b   1.000
_cell.length_c   1.000
_cell.angle_alpha   90.00
_cell.angle_beta   90.00
_cell.angle_gamma   90.00
#
_symmetry.space_group_name_H-M   'P 1'
#
loop_
_entity.id
_entity.type
_entity.pdbx_description
1 polymer ?
#
loop_
_entity_poly.entity_id
_entity_poly.type
_entity_poly.pdbx_seq_one_letter_code
_entity_poly.pdbx_strand_id
1 'polypeptide(L)'
;MQEHFNENYMESNRYPKAVFKGKIEKFDLKDINEIEKQYQIKGKLNLRGKSKEIIVNALIKRVPEGIRIVSDFPIEVSDFNIHIPTPIASKIAKTANTELTGIIRSDETMLTLK
;
A
#
# COMPACT_ATOMS: atom_id res chain seq x y z
N MET A 1 5.83 -20.79 -14.63
CA MET A 1 6.30 -19.46 -15.13
C MET A 1 6.18 -18.32 -14.11
N GLN A 2 5.21 -18.34 -13.18
CA GLN A 2 5.14 -17.35 -12.07
C GLN A 2 6.12 -17.61 -10.92
N GLU A 3 6.53 -18.88 -10.70
CA GLU A 3 7.42 -19.26 -9.60
C GLU A 3 8.84 -18.65 -9.68
N HIS A 4 9.44 -18.58 -10.86
CA HIS A 4 10.82 -18.10 -11.01
C HIS A 4 10.99 -16.60 -10.73
N PHE A 5 9.92 -15.81 -10.79
CA PHE A 5 9.96 -14.38 -10.50
C PHE A 5 9.99 -14.09 -8.99
N ASN A 6 9.24 -14.88 -8.22
CA ASN A 6 9.17 -14.78 -6.76
C ASN A 6 10.45 -15.26 -6.07
N GLU A 7 11.07 -16.35 -6.56
CA GLU A 7 12.28 -16.89 -5.93
C GLU A 7 13.53 -16.05 -6.18
N ASN A 8 13.74 -15.56 -7.41
CA ASN A 8 15.02 -14.95 -7.77
C ASN A 8 15.11 -13.44 -7.51
N TYR A 9 13.98 -12.72 -7.46
CA TYR A 9 14.00 -11.25 -7.42
C TYR A 9 13.39 -10.63 -6.17
N MET A 10 12.35 -11.24 -5.60
CA MET A 10 11.74 -10.74 -4.37
C MET A 10 12.45 -11.19 -3.09
N GLU A 11 13.33 -12.20 -3.15
CA GLU A 11 13.81 -12.86 -1.92
C GLU A 11 12.60 -13.14 -1.00
N SER A 12 11.47 -13.61 -1.56
CA SER A 12 10.21 -13.79 -0.83
C SER A 12 10.38 -14.71 0.37
N ASN A 13 11.43 -15.54 0.38
CA ASN A 13 11.82 -16.39 1.50
C ASN A 13 12.39 -15.60 2.70
N ARG A 14 12.95 -14.40 2.48
CA ARG A 14 13.60 -13.56 3.52
C ARG A 14 12.81 -12.28 3.84
N TYR A 15 12.11 -11.68 2.87
CA TYR A 15 11.26 -10.50 3.08
C TYR A 15 9.91 -10.63 2.34
N PRO A 16 9.03 -11.54 2.80
CA PRO A 16 7.75 -11.82 2.12
C PRO A 16 6.76 -10.65 2.10
N LYS A 17 7.04 -9.55 2.83
CA LYS A 17 6.07 -8.48 3.10
C LYS A 17 6.72 -7.11 2.96
N ALA A 18 6.14 -6.28 2.08
CA ALA A 18 6.34 -4.84 2.13
C ALA A 18 5.49 -4.25 3.26
N VAL A 19 6.07 -3.37 4.07
CA VAL A 19 5.39 -2.75 5.21
C VAL A 19 5.34 -1.24 4.98
N PHE A 20 4.15 -0.74 4.64
CA PHE A 20 3.89 0.69 4.61
C PHE A 20 3.39 1.16 5.97
N LYS A 21 4.12 2.06 6.62
CA LYS A 21 3.68 2.73 7.85
C LYS A 21 3.48 4.20 7.56
N GLY A 22 2.24 4.64 7.48
CA GLY A 22 1.91 6.03 7.19
C GLY A 22 0.78 6.56 8.06
N LYS A 23 0.68 7.89 8.09
CA LYS A 23 -0.43 8.61 8.68
C LYS A 23 -1.18 9.32 7.56
N ILE A 24 -2.51 9.17 7.57
CA ILE A 24 -3.38 9.89 6.64
C ILE A 24 -3.46 11.34 7.15
N GLU A 25 -2.97 12.28 6.36
CA GLU A 25 -3.06 13.70 6.71
C GLU A 25 -4.49 14.19 6.51
N LYS A 26 -4.97 15.00 7.46
CA LYS A 26 -6.33 15.58 7.46
C LYS A 26 -7.45 14.54 7.40
N PHE A 27 -7.21 13.31 7.87
CA PHE A 27 -8.27 12.33 8.01
C PHE A 27 -9.14 12.66 9.22
N ASP A 28 -10.42 12.92 8.96
CA ASP A 28 -11.43 13.08 9.98
C ASP A 28 -12.67 12.27 9.61
N LEU A 29 -13.17 11.48 10.56
CA LEU A 29 -14.36 10.66 10.38
C LEU A 29 -15.60 11.51 10.04
N LYS A 30 -15.62 12.77 10.48
CA LYS A 30 -16.71 13.72 10.20
C LYS A 30 -16.68 14.22 8.76
N ASP A 31 -15.51 14.21 8.13
CA ASP A 31 -15.33 14.64 6.75
C ASP A 31 -15.61 13.50 5.75
N ILE A 32 -15.67 12.25 6.20
CA ILE A 32 -15.90 11.08 5.36
C ILE A 32 -17.40 10.87 5.12
N ASN A 33 -17.80 11.09 3.88
CA ASN A 33 -19.16 10.86 3.36
C ASN A 33 -19.15 9.73 2.32
N GLU A 34 -20.29 9.41 1.75
CA GLU A 34 -20.43 8.43 0.66
C GLU A 34 -19.71 8.85 -0.64
N ILE A 35 -19.25 10.10 -0.69
CA ILE A 35 -18.48 10.68 -1.79
C ILE A 35 -17.00 10.31 -1.65
N GLU A 36 -16.39 9.91 -2.76
CA GLU A 36 -14.96 9.59 -2.86
C GLU A 36 -14.13 10.86 -2.67
N LYS A 37 -13.41 10.94 -1.55
CA LYS A 37 -12.51 12.05 -1.25
C LYS A 37 -11.07 11.57 -1.31
N GLN A 38 -10.22 12.36 -1.96
CA GLN A 38 -8.79 12.09 -2.01
C GLN A 38 -8.11 12.59 -0.72
N TYR A 39 -7.42 11.69 -0.03
CA TYR A 39 -6.59 11.96 1.13
C TYR A 39 -5.15 11.63 0.83
N GLN A 40 -4.24 12.38 1.46
CA GLN A 40 -2.81 12.17 1.29
C GLN A 40 -2.29 11.37 2.47
N ILE A 41 -1.72 10.20 2.22
CA ILE A 41 -1.09 9.34 3.23
C ILE A 41 0.41 9.55 3.14
N LYS A 42 0.96 10.18 4.18
CA LYS A 42 2.40 10.39 4.31
C LYS A 42 2.98 9.30 5.20
N GLY A 43 3.89 8.51 4.66
CA GLY A 43 4.40 7.35 5.36
C GLY A 43 5.74 6.86 4.86
N LYS A 44 6.28 5.90 5.61
CA LYS A 44 7.51 5.20 5.27
C LYS A 44 7.18 3.82 4.74
N LEU A 45 7.45 3.60 3.45
CA LEU A 45 7.41 2.28 2.83
C LEU A 45 8.71 1.55 3.13
N ASN A 46 8.60 0.41 3.79
CA ASN A 46 9.70 -0.50 4.04
C ASN A 46 9.58 -1.68 3.10
N LEU A 47 10.58 -1.86 2.24
CA LEU A 47 10.65 -2.97 1.31
C LEU A 47 12.07 -3.53 1.34
N ARG A 48 12.21 -4.83 1.63
CA ARG A 48 13.50 -5.54 1.69
C ARG A 48 14.56 -4.85 2.57
N GLY A 49 14.14 -4.32 3.72
CA GLY A 49 15.03 -3.63 4.67
C GLY A 49 15.40 -2.18 4.29
N LYS A 50 14.96 -1.68 3.12
CA LYS A 50 15.08 -0.27 2.75
C LYS A 50 13.79 0.46 3.10
N SER A 51 13.93 1.54 3.86
CA SER A 51 12.82 2.41 4.22
C SER A 51 12.88 3.67 3.37
N LYS A 52 11.81 3.99 2.63
CA LYS A 52 11.66 5.26 1.91
C LYS A 52 10.40 5.98 2.36
N GLU A 53 10.52 7.28 2.60
CA GLU A 53 9.36 8.13 2.82
C GLU A 53 8.69 8.40 1.47
N ILE A 54 7.42 8.00 1.37
CA ILE A 54 6.59 8.21 0.18
C ILE A 54 5.29 8.86 0.61
N ILE A 55 4.72 9.62 -0.31
CA ILE A 55 3.43 10.25 -0.14
C ILE A 55 2.51 9.64 -1.18
N VAL A 56 1.45 8.99 -0.72
CA VAL A 56 0.49 8.30 -1.58
C VAL A 56 -0.86 8.96 -1.46
N ASN A 57 -1.58 9.07 -2.57
CA ASN A 57 -2.95 9.58 -2.57
C ASN A 57 -3.91 8.40 -2.47
N ALA A 58 -4.83 8.45 -1.52
CA ALA A 58 -5.84 7.43 -1.29
C ALA A 58 -7.22 8.05 -1.38
N LEU A 59 -8.07 7.47 -2.20
CA LEU A 59 -9.50 7.73 -2.25
C LEU A 59 -10.17 7.02 -1.07
N ILE A 60 -10.81 7.79 -0.21
CA ILE A 60 -11.54 7.30 0.94
C ILE A 60 -13.00 7.68 0.79
N LYS A 61 -13.90 6.72 1.03
CA LYS A 61 -15.33 6.93 1.04
C LYS A 61 -16.01 6.13 2.13
N ARG A 62 -17.14 6.65 2.60
CA ARG A 62 -18.04 5.92 3.49
C ARG A 62 -18.87 4.96 2.65
N VAL A 63 -18.91 3.70 3.07
CA VAL A 63 -19.79 2.67 2.52
C VAL A 63 -20.64 2.12 3.67
N PRO A 64 -21.79 1.49 3.40
CA PRO A 64 -22.60 0.89 4.46
C PRO A 64 -21.83 -0.12 5.33
N GLU A 65 -20.81 -0.79 4.77
CA GLU A 65 -19.95 -1.72 5.51
C GLU A 65 -18.89 -1.04 6.39
N GLY A 66 -18.64 0.27 6.26
CA GLY A 66 -17.58 0.99 6.96
C GLY A 66 -16.91 2.06 6.11
N ILE A 67 -15.59 2.20 6.22
CA ILE A 67 -14.81 3.17 5.44
C ILE A 67 -13.98 2.43 4.41
N ARG A 68 -14.29 2.62 3.14
CA ARG A 68 -13.51 2.05 2.04
C ARG A 68 -12.37 3.00 1.67
N ILE A 69 -11.17 2.45 1.58
CA ILE A 69 -9.94 3.12 1.19
C ILE A 69 -9.43 2.42 -0.07
N VAL A 70 -9.14 3.20 -1.10
CA VAL A 70 -8.56 2.75 -2.36
C VAL A 70 -7.41 3.68 -2.69
N SER A 71 -6.24 3.14 -2.96
CA SER A 71 -5.06 3.93 -3.33
C SER A 71 -4.29 3.17 -4.39
N ASP A 72 -4.01 3.82 -5.51
CA ASP A 72 -3.04 3.36 -6.48
C ASP A 72 -1.82 4.26 -6.40
N PHE A 73 -0.65 3.65 -6.30
CA PHE A 73 0.60 4.39 -6.36
C PHE A 73 1.69 3.58 -7.06
N PRO A 74 2.31 4.15 -8.11
CA PRO A 74 3.48 3.55 -8.72
C PRO A 74 4.70 3.72 -7.81
N ILE A 75 5.43 2.65 -7.55
CA ILE A 75 6.74 2.69 -6.88
C ILE A 75 7.85 2.26 -7.83
N GLU A 76 8.99 2.95 -7.79
CA GLU A 76 10.16 2.52 -8.53
C GLU A 76 10.94 1.47 -7.71
N VAL A 77 11.15 0.29 -8.29
CA VAL A 77 11.90 -0.79 -7.62
C VAL A 77 13.38 -0.44 -7.43
N SER A 78 13.91 0.41 -8.32
CA SER A 78 15.27 0.97 -8.25
C SER A 78 15.54 1.69 -6.91
N ASP A 79 14.51 2.36 -6.37
CA ASP A 79 14.59 3.10 -5.10
C ASP A 79 14.81 2.19 -3.89
N PHE A 80 14.40 0.93 -4.01
CA PHE A 80 14.58 -0.09 -2.98
C PHE A 80 15.83 -0.95 -3.24
N ASN A 81 16.74 -0.46 -4.09
CA ASN A 81 17.97 -1.17 -4.47
C ASN A 81 17.71 -2.52 -5.16
N ILE A 82 16.54 -2.68 -5.78
CA ILE A 82 16.23 -3.86 -6.59
C ILE A 82 16.82 -3.62 -7.97
N HIS A 83 17.98 -4.23 -8.20
CA HIS A 83 18.62 -4.18 -9.51
C HIS A 83 17.94 -5.18 -10.45
N ILE A 84 17.20 -4.68 -11.44
CA ILE A 84 16.67 -5.51 -12.52
C ILE A 84 17.68 -5.50 -13.67
N PRO A 85 18.24 -6.65 -14.07
CA PRO A 85 19.17 -6.72 -15.20
C PRO A 85 18.52 -6.20 -16.49
N THR A 86 19.24 -5.34 -17.21
CA THR A 86 18.87 -4.77 -18.52
C THR A 86 18.23 -5.75 -19.52
N PRO A 87 18.71 -7.00 -19.71
CA PRO A 87 18.10 -7.92 -20.68
C PRO A 87 16.66 -8.33 -20.33
N ILE A 88 16.26 -8.21 -19.07
CA ILE A 88 14.93 -8.57 -18.56
C ILE A 88 14.10 -7.33 -18.22
N ALA A 89 14.74 -6.18 -18.02
CA ALA A 89 14.09 -4.89 -17.77
C ALA A 89 13.19 -4.41 -18.93
N SER A 90 13.39 -4.88 -20.17
CA SER A 90 12.44 -4.64 -21.27
C SER A 90 11.18 -5.52 -21.16
N LYS A 91 11.24 -6.62 -20.41
CA LYS A 91 10.12 -7.54 -20.14
C LYS A 91 9.42 -7.26 -18.80
N ILE A 92 10.00 -6.42 -17.96
CA ILE A 92 9.54 -6.14 -16.59
C ILE A 92 9.44 -4.63 -16.42
N ALA A 93 8.30 -4.13 -15.96
CA ALA A 93 8.15 -2.71 -15.68
C ALA A 93 9.14 -2.27 -14.58
N LYS A 94 9.93 -1.21 -14.84
CA LYS A 94 10.80 -0.56 -13.85
C LYS A 94 10.01 0.01 -12.66
N THR A 95 8.72 0.24 -12.90
CA THR A 95 7.75 0.75 -11.93
C THR A 95 6.81 -0.38 -11.54
N ALA A 96 6.72 -0.67 -10.25
CA ALA A 96 5.73 -1.58 -9.70
C ALA A 96 4.45 -0.80 -9.37
N ASN A 97 3.34 -1.14 -10.03
CA ASN A 97 2.04 -0.56 -9.71
C ASN A 97 1.51 -1.19 -8.43
N THR A 98 1.42 -0.42 -7.35
CA THR A 98 0.89 -0.91 -6.07
C THR A 98 -0.54 -0.43 -5.91
N GLU A 99 -1.48 -1.35 -5.72
CA GLU A 99 -2.86 -1.03 -5.36
C GLU A 99 -3.10 -1.44 -3.91
N LEU A 100 -3.70 -0.54 -3.14
CA LEU A 100 -4.16 -0.76 -1.78
C LEU A 100 -5.67 -0.52 -1.74
N THR A 101 -6.42 -1.60 -1.65
CA THR A 101 -7.88 -1.57 -1.45
C THR A 101 -8.19 -2.22 -0.10
N GLY A 102 -8.91 -1.50 0.77
CA GLY A 102 -9.31 -2.01 2.08
C GLY A 102 -10.62 -1.39 2.55
N ILE A 103 -11.37 -2.12 3.38
CA ILE A 103 -12.56 -1.62 4.05
C ILE A 103 -12.29 -1.69 5.55
N ILE A 104 -12.19 -0.54 6.20
CA ILE A 104 -12.10 -0.44 7.65
C ILE A 104 -13.52 -0.54 8.20
N ARG A 105 -13.82 -1.70 8.79
CA ARG A 105 -15.00 -1.87 9.62
C ARG A 105 -14.64 -1.41 11.02
N SER A 106 -15.33 -0.40 11.54
CA SER A 106 -15.29 -0.10 12.97
C SER A 106 -16.17 -1.13 13.66
N ASP A 107 -15.67 -2.36 13.81
CA ASP A 107 -16.29 -3.34 14.70
C ASP A 107 -15.86 -2.99 16.14
N GLU A 108 -16.29 -1.83 16.63
CA GLU A 108 -16.35 -1.57 18.06
C GLU A 108 -17.75 -1.99 18.54
N THR A 109 -17.97 -3.30 18.60
CA THR A 109 -18.78 -3.84 19.69
C THR A 109 -17.84 -4.19 20.84
N MET A 110 -17.31 -3.16 21.53
CA MET A 110 -16.99 -3.33 22.95
C MET A 110 -18.31 -3.42 23.73
N LEU A 111 -18.98 -4.56 23.60
CA LEU A 111 -19.98 -4.99 24.57
C LEU A 111 -19.24 -5.53 25.80
N THR A 112 -18.69 -4.63 26.61
CA THR A 112 -18.45 -4.95 28.02
C THR A 112 -19.72 -4.59 28.77
N LEU A 113 -20.54 -5.59 29.08
CA LEU A 113 -21.70 -5.47 29.97
C LEU A 113 -21.62 -6.58 31.03
N LYS A 114 -21.26 -6.13 32.25
CA LYS A 114 -21.27 -6.74 33.59
C LYS A 114 -21.03 -8.25 33.74
#